data_AF-A0AA38CV57-F1
#
_entry.id   AF-A0AA38CV57-F1
#
_cell.length_a   1.000
_cell.length_b   1.000
_cell.length_c   1.000
_cell.angle_alpha   90.00
_cell.angle_beta   90.00
_cell.angle_gamma   90.00
#
_symmetry.space_group_name_H-M   'P 1'
#
loop_
_entity.id
_entity.type
_entity.pdbx_description
1 polymer ?
#
loop_
_entity_poly.entity_id
_entity_poly.type
_entity_poly.pdbx_seq_one_letter_code
_entity_poly.pdbx_strand_id
1 'polypeptide(L)' 'TSPVFDFFAELSEVAFRVVADNYVTDDSGTGVVQCAPSFGEDDYRVCSDANIIKK' A
#
# COMPACT_ATOMS: atom_id res chain seq x y z
N THR A 1 -8.72 9.46 13.54
CA THR A 1 -9.29 10.52 12.69
C THR A 1 -10.21 9.86 11.70
N SER A 2 -11.43 10.35 11.53
CA SER A 2 -12.37 9.80 10.55
C SER A 2 -12.30 10.61 9.25
N PRO A 3 -12.44 9.98 8.06
CA PRO A 3 -12.49 10.70 6.79
C PRO A 3 -13.61 11.74 6.76
N VAL A 4 -13.43 12.82 6.00
CA VAL A 4 -14.43 13.90 5.85
C VAL A 4 -15.65 13.45 5.05
N PHE A 5 -15.50 12.39 4.24
CA PHE A 5 -16.54 11.82 3.40
C PHE A 5 -16.63 10.31 3.63
N ASP A 6 -17.85 9.77 3.63
CA ASP A 6 -18.12 8.35 3.88
C ASP A 6 -17.91 7.46 2.63
N PHE A 7 -17.01 7.86 1.72
CA PHE A 7 -16.70 7.03 0.55
C PHE A 7 -15.98 5.75 0.99
N PHE A 8 -16.49 4.60 0.52
CA PHE A 8 -15.88 3.29 0.76
C PHE A 8 -15.72 2.95 2.26
N ALA A 9 -16.58 3.50 3.12
CA ALA A 9 -16.54 3.26 4.56
C ALA A 9 -16.65 1.76 4.89
N GLU A 10 -17.42 1.02 4.08
CA GLU A 10 -17.57 -0.43 4.13
C GLU A 10 -16.26 -1.19 3.82
N LEU A 11 -15.29 -0.55 3.18
CA LEU A 11 -13.99 -1.12 2.87
C LEU A 11 -12.88 -0.68 3.83
N SER A 12 -13.19 0.13 4.85
CA SER A 12 -12.21 0.72 5.77
C SER A 12 -11.31 -0.31 6.47
N GLU A 13 -11.79 -1.53 6.66
CA GLU A 13 -11.00 -2.62 7.24
C GLU A 13 -9.89 -3.14 6.32
N VAL A 14 -9.99 -2.96 5.01
CA VAL A 14 -9.07 -3.58 4.03
C VAL A 14 -8.45 -2.58 3.05
N ALA A 15 -9.07 -1.42 2.84
CA ALA A 15 -8.60 -0.38 1.93
C ALA A 15 -7.68 0.64 2.61
N PHE A 16 -7.10 1.53 1.81
CA PHE A 16 -6.28 2.68 2.24
C PHE A 16 -5.12 2.32 3.18
N ARG A 17 -4.47 1.18 2.91
CA ARG A 17 -3.30 0.74 3.67
C ARG A 17 -2.04 1.41 3.16
N VAL A 18 -1.21 1.88 4.09
CA VAL A 18 0.14 2.37 3.81
C VAL A 18 1.12 1.41 4.47
N VAL A 19 2.11 0.98 3.71
CA VAL A 19 3.17 0.06 4.14
C VAL A 19 4.52 0.74 3.92
N ALA A 20 5.46 0.49 4.81
CA ALA A 20 6.81 1.03 4.73
C ALA A 20 7.78 -0.09 4.38
N ASP A 21 8.68 0.18 3.44
CA ASP A 21 9.80 -0.68 3.07
C ASP A 21 10.96 0.21 2.59
N ASN A 22 12.18 -0.31 2.57
CA ASN A 22 13.38 0.47 2.30
C ASN A 22 13.70 0.63 0.80
N TYR A 23 12.96 -0.04 -0.09
CA TYR A 23 13.20 0.07 -1.54
C TYR A 23 12.72 1.42 -2.14
N VAL A 24 11.88 2.17 -1.41
CA VAL A 24 11.45 3.52 -1.80
C VAL A 24 12.35 4.52 -1.09
N THR A 25 13.09 5.32 -1.86
CA THR A 25 13.97 6.37 -1.34
C THR A 25 13.41 7.76 -1.60
N ASP A 26 13.93 8.76 -0.89
CA ASP A 26 13.63 10.18 -1.08
C ASP A 26 14.64 10.91 -1.98
N ASP A 27 15.63 10.18 -2.51
CA ASP A 27 16.65 10.71 -3.44
C ASP A 27 16.03 11.30 -4.72
N SER A 28 14.90 10.76 -5.16
CA SER A 28 14.14 11.29 -6.30
C SER A 28 12.66 10.92 -6.24
N GLY A 29 11.79 11.83 -6.69
CA GLY A 29 10.33 11.63 -6.70
C GLY A 29 9.66 12.15 -5.42
N THR A 30 8.58 11.49 -5.00
CA THR A 30 7.73 11.91 -3.87
C THR A 30 7.97 11.10 -2.60
N GLY A 31 8.84 10.09 -2.64
CA GLY A 31 9.06 9.15 -1.53
C GLY A 31 7.87 8.22 -1.26
N VAL A 32 6.90 8.13 -2.18
CA VAL A 32 5.73 7.25 -2.09
C VAL A 32 5.40 6.70 -3.47
N VAL A 33 5.12 5.40 -3.55
CA VAL A 33 4.72 4.72 -4.79
C VAL A 33 3.42 3.93 -4.57
N GLN A 34 2.72 3.62 -5.67
CA GLN A 34 1.62 2.67 -5.66
C GLN A 34 2.17 1.26 -5.92
N CYS A 35 1.81 0.29 -5.09
CA CYS A 35 2.23 -1.10 -5.28
C CYS A 35 1.34 -1.82 -6.30
N ALA A 36 1.95 -2.58 -7.22
CA ALA A 36 1.31 -3.45 -8.19
C ALA A 36 1.82 -4.91 -8.04
N PRO A 37 1.29 -5.70 -7.07
CA PRO A 37 1.86 -6.99 -6.70
C PRO A 37 1.94 -8.04 -7.82
N SER A 38 1.08 -7.93 -8.84
CA SER A 38 1.10 -8.85 -9.97
C SER A 38 2.17 -8.52 -11.03
N PHE A 39 2.87 -7.39 -10.88
CA PHE A 39 3.78 -6.85 -11.89
C PHE A 39 5.16 -6.46 -11.36
N GLY A 40 5.34 -6.35 -10.04
CA GLY A 40 6.61 -6.02 -9.40
C GLY A 40 6.98 -7.03 -8.32
N GLU A 41 8.25 -7.47 -8.30
CA GLU A 41 8.76 -8.39 -7.29
C GLU A 41 8.74 -7.77 -5.89
N ASP A 42 9.23 -6.53 -5.76
CA ASP A 42 9.20 -5.80 -4.48
C ASP A 42 7.78 -5.53 -4.02
N ASP A 43 6.88 -5.15 -4.94
CA ASP A 43 5.47 -4.93 -4.63
C ASP A 43 4.82 -6.23 -4.12
N TYR A 44 5.12 -7.38 -4.75
CA TYR A 44 4.62 -8.68 -4.31
C TYR A 44 5.11 -9.01 -2.91
N ARG A 45 6.43 -8.89 -2.66
CA ARG A 45 7.06 -9.17 -1.37
C ARG A 45 6.44 -8.32 -0.26
N VAL A 46 6.44 -7.00 -0.45
CA VAL A 46 5.92 -6.05 0.55
C VAL A 46 4.43 -6.27 0.82
N CYS A 47 3.61 -6.48 -0.24
CA CYS A 47 2.19 -6.75 -0.04
C CYS A 47 1.91 -8.12 0.58
N SER A 48 2.76 -9.12 0.35
CA SER A 48 2.62 -10.43 1.00
C SER A 48 2.97 -10.35 2.48
N ASP A 49 4.09 -9.72 2.83
CA ASP A 49 4.54 -9.55 4.22
C ASP A 49 3.55 -8.70 5.05
N ALA A 50 2.96 -7.69 4.40
CA ALA A 50 1.92 -6.85 5.00
C ALA A 50 0.52 -7.51 5.03
N ASN A 51 0.37 -8.74 4.54
CA ASN A 51 -0.91 -9.46 4.44
C ASN A 51 -1.99 -8.73 3.61
N ILE A 52 -1.58 -7.94 2.62
CA ILE A 52 -2.47 -7.26 1.67
C ILE A 52 -2.98 -8.25 0.60
N ILE A 53 -2.12 -9.18 0.18
CA ILE A 53 -2.48 -10.25 -0.77
C ILE A 53 -2.46 -11.61 -0.08
N LYS A 54 -3.40 -12.48 -0.47
CA LYS A 54 -3.41 -13.89 -0.06
C LYS A 54 -2.60 -14.71 -1.05
N LYS A 55 -1.82 -15.66 -0.54
CA LYS A 55 -1.09 -16.65 -1.35
C LYS A 55 -2.05 -17.59 -2.06
#